data_AF-C3YU01-F1
#
_entry.id   AF-C3YU01-F1
#
_cell.length_a   1.000
_cell.length_b   1.000
_cell.length_c   1.000
_cell.angle_alpha   90.00
_cell.angle_beta   90.00
_cell.angle_gamma   90.00
#
_symmetry.space_group_name_H-M   'P 1'
#
loop_
_entity.id
_entity.type
_entity.pdbx_description
1 polymer ?
#
loop_
_entity_poly.entity_id
_entity_poly.type
_entity_poly.pdbx_seq_one_letter_code
_entity_poly.pdbx_strand_id
1 'polypeptide(L)'
;PWANCTSSLQCWNYFADGNCDQQCNTEECFYDGRDCEENPHPTCNPVYDTYCGNFFGDGNCDSGCNNMECGYDGGDCDEEYPPVTAKGYLVMIVAAPPSVLLNNSVSFLRMLSIILRSSMSFKIDDEGNPMVYPWYGEEVEETISNRAIRSVFSALTGRYRRATESEVQGSIVYLEMDNSKCYRAHDDCFETAKEAADFLAALFLHDGLSQLSYPVKSLYKDPTPPTTQPFNPLYVVVAAVGILLVMVGLGVLMTTKRRRESGQLWYPEGFKLTKE
;
A
#
# COMPACT_ATOMS: atom_id res chain seq x y z
N PRO A 1 7.30 12.78 11.42
CA PRO A 1 6.24 12.56 12.42
C PRO A 1 5.69 13.87 13.01
N TRP A 2 6.51 14.65 13.71
CA TRP A 2 6.13 15.85 14.48
C TRP A 2 5.82 17.12 13.65
N ALA A 3 5.30 16.99 12.43
CA ALA A 3 5.02 18.16 11.59
C ALA A 3 3.99 19.13 12.22
N ASN A 4 3.06 18.60 13.01
CA ASN A 4 2.01 19.37 13.70
C ASN A 4 2.36 19.70 15.17
N CYS A 5 3.43 19.13 15.72
CA CYS A 5 3.86 19.39 17.09
C CYS A 5 4.71 20.68 17.15
N THR A 6 4.62 21.40 18.27
CA THR A 6 5.35 22.66 18.44
C THR A 6 6.87 22.41 18.48
N SER A 7 7.59 22.91 17.47
CA SER A 7 9.03 22.63 17.30
C SER A 7 9.92 23.18 18.41
N SER A 8 9.51 24.23 19.11
CA SER A 8 10.27 24.78 20.24
C SER A 8 10.31 23.87 21.46
N LEU A 9 9.37 22.92 21.58
CA LEU A 9 9.33 21.95 22.67
C LEU A 9 10.31 20.79 22.46
N GLN A 10 10.69 20.52 21.21
CA GLN A 10 11.62 19.44 20.84
C GLN A 10 11.17 18.07 21.35
N CYS A 11 9.87 17.77 21.27
CA CYS A 11 9.27 16.53 21.80
C CYS A 11 9.85 15.24 21.22
N TRP A 12 10.49 15.29 20.05
CA TRP A 12 11.24 14.16 19.51
C TRP A 12 12.43 13.72 20.37
N ASN A 13 12.85 14.48 21.39
CA ASN A 13 13.91 14.05 22.32
C ASN A 13 13.37 13.27 23.53
N TYR A 14 12.08 13.41 23.83
CA TYR A 14 11.42 12.86 25.03
C TYR A 14 10.44 11.74 24.68
N PHE A 15 10.00 11.69 23.44
CA PHE A 15 9.01 10.74 22.94
C PHE A 15 9.33 9.27 23.29
N ALA A 16 8.41 8.62 23.98
CA ALA A 16 8.46 7.21 24.34
C ALA A 16 9.76 6.81 25.09
N ASP A 17 10.29 7.71 25.91
CA ASP A 17 11.48 7.47 26.72
C ASP A 17 11.17 6.85 28.10
N GLY A 18 9.88 6.72 28.42
CA GLY A 18 9.36 6.14 29.66
C GLY A 18 9.16 7.15 30.79
N ASN A 19 9.47 8.43 30.58
CA ASN A 19 9.17 9.52 31.51
C ASN A 19 8.04 10.37 30.95
N CYS A 20 7.07 10.74 31.79
CA CYS A 20 6.00 11.62 31.36
C CYS A 20 6.47 13.08 31.27
N ASP A 21 6.61 13.58 30.04
CA ASP A 21 6.80 14.98 29.70
C ASP A 21 5.46 15.64 29.35
N GLN A 22 4.79 16.18 30.38
CA GLN A 22 3.46 16.81 30.25
C GLN A 22 3.37 17.87 29.14
N GLN A 23 4.45 18.60 28.84
CA GLN A 23 4.48 19.55 27.72
C GLN A 23 4.34 18.91 26.33
N CYS A 24 4.68 17.63 26.20
CA CYS A 24 4.59 16.83 24.98
C CYS A 24 3.35 15.92 24.96
N ASN A 25 2.57 15.91 26.03
CA ASN A 25 1.35 15.13 26.16
C ASN A 25 0.14 15.77 25.45
N THR A 26 0.26 15.97 24.14
CA THR A 26 -0.84 16.43 23.27
C THR A 26 -0.97 15.52 22.06
N GLU A 27 -2.15 15.52 21.43
CA GLU A 27 -2.45 14.69 20.26
C GLU A 27 -1.43 14.94 19.12
N GLU A 28 -1.08 16.19 18.84
CA GLU A 28 -0.17 16.56 17.75
C GLU A 28 1.28 16.12 18.00
N CYS A 29 1.62 15.90 19.27
CA CYS A 29 2.90 15.41 19.74
C CYS A 29 2.85 13.92 20.14
N PHE A 30 1.77 13.22 19.77
CA PHE A 30 1.54 11.79 19.99
C PHE A 30 1.52 11.38 21.48
N TYR A 31 0.97 12.24 22.34
CA TYR A 31 0.82 12.00 23.78
C TYR A 31 2.14 11.59 24.45
N ASP A 32 3.24 12.20 24.02
CA ASP A 32 4.59 11.88 24.49
C ASP A 32 4.94 10.39 24.36
N GLY A 33 4.50 9.74 23.29
CA GLY A 33 4.69 8.30 23.12
C GLY A 33 3.88 7.45 24.09
N ARG A 34 2.85 8.03 24.72
CA ARG A 34 1.98 7.45 25.75
C ARG A 34 2.66 7.24 27.11
N ASP A 35 3.74 7.97 27.39
CA ASP A 35 4.45 7.90 28.69
C ASP A 35 3.66 8.52 29.85
N CYS A 36 2.68 9.38 29.55
CA CYS A 36 1.86 10.09 30.53
C CYS A 36 0.53 9.41 30.91
N GLU A 37 0.23 8.25 30.34
CA GLU A 37 -0.98 7.50 30.68
C GLU A 37 -0.90 6.88 32.08
N GLU A 38 -2.04 6.48 32.67
CA GLU A 38 -2.07 5.88 34.01
C GLU A 38 -1.28 4.55 34.09
N ASN A 39 -1.28 3.79 32.99
CA ASN A 39 -0.50 2.57 32.83
C ASN A 39 0.32 2.65 31.53
N PRO A 40 1.49 3.29 31.55
CA PRO A 40 2.33 3.45 30.36
C PRO A 40 2.80 2.09 29.85
N HIS A 41 2.73 1.90 28.52
CA HIS A 41 3.21 0.69 27.82
C HIS A 41 2.72 -0.63 28.43
N PRO A 42 1.39 -0.85 28.50
CA PRO A 42 0.85 -2.05 29.12
C PRO A 42 1.29 -3.29 28.32
N THR A 43 1.81 -4.29 29.02
CA THR A 43 2.25 -5.54 28.40
C THR A 43 1.24 -6.65 28.65
N CYS A 44 0.95 -7.46 27.61
CA CYS A 44 0.20 -8.69 27.79
C CYS A 44 0.82 -9.56 28.89
N ASN A 45 -0.04 -10.18 29.71
CA ASN A 45 0.43 -11.04 30.79
C ASN A 45 1.33 -12.17 30.24
N PRO A 46 2.59 -12.30 30.71
CA PRO A 46 3.54 -13.28 30.16
C PRO A 46 3.06 -14.74 30.20
N VAL A 47 2.18 -15.10 31.14
CA VAL A 47 1.60 -16.45 31.24
C VAL A 47 0.60 -16.71 30.11
N TYR A 48 -0.12 -15.68 29.67
CA TYR A 48 -1.13 -15.76 28.62
C TYR A 48 -0.59 -15.34 27.25
N ASP A 49 0.57 -14.68 27.18
CA ASP A 49 1.12 -14.13 25.94
C ASP A 49 1.28 -15.19 24.84
N THR A 50 1.79 -16.37 25.17
CA THR A 50 1.91 -17.48 24.21
C THR A 50 0.54 -18.01 23.77
N TYR A 51 -0.43 -18.04 24.67
CA TYR A 51 -1.79 -18.47 24.33
C TYR A 51 -2.41 -17.46 23.35
N CYS A 52 -2.43 -16.17 23.70
CA CYS A 52 -2.96 -15.12 22.84
C CYS A 52 -2.23 -15.05 21.49
N GLY A 53 -0.92 -15.29 21.46
CA GLY A 53 -0.17 -15.36 20.22
C GLY A 53 -0.55 -16.52 19.30
N ASN A 54 -1.10 -17.63 19.82
CA ASN A 54 -1.49 -18.79 19.01
C ASN A 54 -2.92 -18.71 18.47
N PHE A 55 -3.81 -17.98 19.15
CA PHE A 55 -5.24 -17.90 18.84
C PHE A 55 -5.68 -16.52 18.33
N PHE A 56 -4.78 -15.54 18.25
CA PHE A 56 -5.08 -14.22 17.71
C PHE A 56 -5.64 -14.29 16.27
N GLY A 57 -6.85 -13.75 16.07
CA GLY A 57 -7.45 -13.62 14.75
C GLY A 57 -7.82 -14.96 14.11
N ASP A 58 -8.11 -15.98 14.92
CA ASP A 58 -8.45 -17.33 14.47
C ASP A 58 -9.95 -17.53 14.21
N GLY A 59 -10.77 -16.50 14.48
CA GLY A 59 -12.22 -16.50 14.34
C GLY A 59 -12.97 -17.02 15.57
N ASN A 60 -12.30 -17.29 16.69
CA ASN A 60 -12.93 -17.68 17.95
C ASN A 60 -12.59 -16.67 19.05
N CYS A 61 -13.62 -16.10 19.66
CA CYS A 61 -13.40 -15.12 20.73
C CYS A 61 -12.78 -15.73 22.00
N ASP A 62 -11.54 -15.37 22.27
CA ASP A 62 -10.80 -15.57 23.52
C ASP A 62 -10.87 -14.33 24.41
N SER A 63 -11.86 -14.31 25.30
CA SER A 63 -12.11 -13.16 26.20
C SER A 63 -10.91 -12.75 27.07
N GLY A 64 -9.98 -13.68 27.35
CA GLY A 64 -8.75 -13.38 28.09
C GLY A 64 -7.70 -12.61 27.28
N CYS A 65 -7.75 -12.69 25.96
CA CYS A 65 -6.87 -11.99 25.02
C CYS A 65 -7.51 -10.72 24.44
N ASN A 66 -8.80 -10.55 24.68
CA ASN A 66 -9.61 -9.42 24.23
C ASN A 66 -9.42 -8.16 25.10
N ASN A 67 -8.18 -7.65 25.15
CA ASN A 67 -7.78 -6.40 25.81
C ASN A 67 -6.70 -5.69 24.99
N MET A 68 -6.43 -4.42 25.27
CA MET A 68 -5.53 -3.60 24.44
C MET A 68 -4.10 -4.13 24.46
N GLU A 69 -3.62 -4.58 25.62
CA GLU A 69 -2.25 -5.00 25.85
C GLU A 69 -1.90 -6.34 25.19
N CYS A 70 -2.91 -7.15 24.86
CA CYS A 70 -2.77 -8.41 24.13
C CYS A 70 -3.21 -8.33 22.66
N GLY A 71 -3.70 -7.17 22.20
CA GLY A 71 -4.05 -6.91 20.79
C GLY A 71 -5.52 -7.16 20.42
N TYR A 72 -6.45 -7.10 21.39
CA TYR A 72 -7.89 -7.33 21.21
C TYR A 72 -8.25 -8.64 20.51
N ASP A 73 -7.45 -9.68 20.74
CA ASP A 73 -7.70 -11.01 20.16
C ASP A 73 -7.87 -11.01 18.62
N GLY A 74 -7.23 -10.06 17.93
CA GLY A 74 -7.35 -9.92 16.47
C GLY A 74 -8.74 -9.48 15.99
N GLY A 75 -9.65 -9.09 16.89
CA GLY A 75 -11.03 -8.71 16.57
C GLY A 75 -12.02 -9.87 16.55
N ASP A 76 -11.64 -11.08 16.97
CA ASP A 76 -12.53 -12.26 16.97
C ASP A 76 -13.74 -12.11 17.91
N CYS A 77 -13.62 -11.23 18.91
CA CYS A 77 -14.68 -10.91 19.85
C CYS A 77 -15.65 -9.80 19.38
N ASP A 78 -15.63 -9.45 18.08
CA ASP A 78 -16.38 -8.30 17.53
C ASP A 78 -17.39 -8.62 16.43
N GLU A 79 -17.61 -9.90 16.14
CA GLU A 79 -18.50 -10.34 15.06
C GLU A 79 -19.93 -9.77 15.12
N GLU A 80 -20.41 -9.39 16.32
CA GLU A 80 -21.74 -8.82 16.51
C GLU A 80 -21.88 -7.39 15.93
N TYR A 81 -20.77 -6.68 15.70
CA TYR A 81 -20.77 -5.29 15.27
C TYR A 81 -20.03 -5.10 13.94
N PRO A 82 -20.48 -4.19 13.06
CA PRO A 82 -19.71 -3.86 11.87
C PRO A 82 -18.36 -3.26 12.28
N PRO A 83 -17.26 -3.65 11.60
CA PRO A 83 -15.95 -3.08 11.89
C PRO A 83 -15.96 -1.56 11.65
N VAL A 84 -15.28 -0.83 12.53
CA VAL A 84 -15.13 0.63 12.44
C VAL A 84 -13.72 0.92 12.00
N THR A 85 -13.48 0.82 10.70
CA THR A 85 -12.13 0.96 10.15
C THR A 85 -11.68 2.43 10.13
N ALA A 86 -10.39 2.64 10.46
CA ALA A 86 -9.75 3.94 10.28
C ALA A 86 -9.76 4.35 8.79
N LYS A 87 -9.76 5.65 8.51
CA LYS A 87 -9.76 6.12 7.11
C LYS A 87 -8.41 5.87 6.46
N GLY A 88 -8.43 5.33 5.24
CA GLY A 88 -7.23 4.97 4.47
C GLY A 88 -6.67 3.61 4.88
N TYR A 89 -5.44 3.33 4.49
CA TYR A 89 -4.72 2.11 4.88
C TYR A 89 -3.24 2.42 5.07
N LEU A 90 -2.61 1.64 5.93
CA LEU A 90 -1.19 1.76 6.24
C LEU A 90 -0.40 0.91 5.23
N VAL A 91 0.65 1.47 4.63
CA VAL A 91 1.54 0.72 3.75
C VAL A 91 2.94 0.64 4.34
N MET A 92 3.44 -0.58 4.48
CA MET A 92 4.73 -0.87 5.11
C MET A 92 5.59 -1.73 4.20
N ILE A 93 6.88 -1.43 4.11
CA ILE A 93 7.88 -2.33 3.52
C ILE A 93 8.54 -3.08 4.66
N VAL A 94 8.43 -4.41 4.66
CA VAL A 94 9.03 -5.30 5.67
C VAL A 94 10.06 -6.22 5.02
N ALA A 95 11.14 -6.49 5.74
CA ALA A 95 12.23 -7.35 5.27
C ALA A 95 11.91 -8.84 5.41
N ALA A 96 10.80 -9.28 4.81
CA ALA A 96 10.36 -10.68 4.77
C ALA A 96 9.67 -10.97 3.44
N PRO A 97 9.97 -12.09 2.75
CA PRO A 97 9.26 -12.48 1.55
C PRO A 97 7.76 -12.70 1.82
N PRO A 98 6.87 -12.50 0.82
CA PRO A 98 5.42 -12.64 1.00
C PRO A 98 5.01 -13.99 1.58
N SER A 99 5.60 -15.08 1.10
CA SER A 99 5.29 -16.44 1.58
C SER A 99 5.62 -16.63 3.06
N VAL A 100 6.76 -16.10 3.51
CA VAL A 100 7.19 -16.18 4.92
C VAL A 100 6.28 -15.34 5.80
N LEU A 101 5.98 -14.11 5.36
CA LEU A 101 5.14 -13.17 6.09
C LEU A 101 3.70 -13.68 6.24
N LEU A 102 3.12 -14.20 5.16
CA LEU A 102 1.75 -14.72 5.16
C LEU A 102 1.62 -15.99 6.01
N ASN A 103 2.60 -16.89 5.97
CA ASN A 103 2.57 -18.12 6.76
C ASN A 103 2.81 -17.88 8.26
N ASN A 104 3.40 -16.74 8.63
CA ASN A 104 3.74 -16.40 10.02
C ASN A 104 3.29 -14.97 10.35
N SER A 105 2.07 -14.62 9.93
CA SER A 105 1.53 -13.26 10.01
C SER A 105 1.08 -12.87 11.41
N VAL A 106 0.63 -13.85 12.20
CA VAL A 106 -0.01 -13.65 13.51
C VAL A 106 0.85 -12.81 14.44
N SER A 107 2.12 -13.18 14.64
CA SER A 107 3.03 -12.41 15.51
C SER A 107 3.24 -10.98 15.02
N PHE A 108 3.33 -10.77 13.70
CA PHE A 108 3.52 -9.46 13.10
C PHE A 108 2.28 -8.57 13.29
N LEU A 109 1.10 -9.08 12.95
CA LEU A 109 -0.16 -8.35 13.08
C LEU A 109 -0.49 -8.08 14.56
N ARG A 110 -0.35 -9.08 15.43
CA ARG A 110 -0.59 -8.93 16.87
C ARG A 110 0.29 -7.87 17.51
N MET A 111 1.59 -7.86 17.20
CA MET A 111 2.49 -6.84 17.75
C MET A 111 2.14 -5.44 17.25
N LEU A 112 1.75 -5.29 15.97
CA LEU A 112 1.23 -4.02 15.47
C LEU A 112 -0.07 -3.61 16.17
N SER A 113 -0.97 -4.56 16.45
CA SER A 113 -2.21 -4.30 17.18
C SER A 113 -1.95 -3.78 18.60
N ILE A 114 -0.96 -4.34 19.29
CA ILE A 114 -0.55 -3.88 20.63
C ILE A 114 0.05 -2.48 20.56
N ILE A 115 0.98 -2.23 19.62
CA ILE A 115 1.64 -0.93 19.46
C ILE A 115 0.63 0.19 19.14
N LEU A 116 -0.32 -0.09 18.24
CA LEU A 116 -1.32 0.88 17.78
C LEU A 116 -2.59 0.90 18.64
N ARG A 117 -2.73 -0.05 19.58
CA ARG A 117 -3.92 -0.27 20.41
C ARG A 117 -5.21 -0.34 19.59
N SER A 118 -5.17 -1.12 18.52
CA SER A 118 -6.28 -1.31 17.59
C SER A 118 -6.11 -2.64 16.89
N SER A 119 -7.17 -3.24 16.35
CA SER A 119 -7.02 -4.52 15.64
C SER A 119 -6.46 -4.30 14.24
N MET A 120 -5.29 -4.88 13.96
CA MET A 120 -4.59 -4.77 12.68
C MET A 120 -4.75 -6.03 11.84
N SER A 121 -5.08 -5.85 10.56
CA SER A 121 -5.23 -6.95 9.60
C SER A 121 -4.64 -6.58 8.24
N PHE A 122 -4.36 -7.58 7.40
CA PHE A 122 -4.02 -7.31 6.01
C PHE A 122 -5.24 -6.78 5.27
N LYS A 123 -5.03 -5.73 4.47
CA LYS A 123 -6.05 -5.30 3.53
C LYS A 123 -6.34 -6.43 2.54
N ILE A 124 -7.61 -6.70 2.31
CA ILE A 124 -8.07 -7.67 1.32
C ILE A 124 -8.39 -6.95 0.00
N ASP A 125 -7.98 -7.52 -1.13
CA ASP A 125 -8.31 -7.05 -2.48
C ASP A 125 -9.73 -7.47 -2.92
N ASP A 126 -10.18 -7.00 -4.08
CA ASP A 126 -11.52 -7.28 -4.61
C ASP A 126 -11.71 -8.79 -4.91
N GLU A 127 -10.62 -9.53 -5.07
CA GLU A 127 -10.59 -10.98 -5.29
C GLU A 127 -10.55 -11.81 -3.99
N GLY A 128 -10.48 -11.16 -2.82
CA GLY A 128 -10.47 -11.83 -1.52
C GLY A 128 -9.07 -12.25 -1.04
N ASN A 129 -7.99 -11.74 -1.65
CA ASN A 129 -6.62 -12.07 -1.28
C ASN A 129 -5.97 -10.96 -0.42
N PRO A 130 -5.07 -11.32 0.50
CA PRO A 130 -4.30 -10.33 1.25
C PRO A 130 -3.36 -9.56 0.34
N MET A 131 -3.38 -8.24 0.43
CA MET A 131 -2.57 -7.31 -0.34
C MET A 131 -1.11 -7.27 0.17
N VAL A 132 -0.39 -8.36 -0.08
CA VAL A 132 1.04 -8.54 0.25
C VAL A 132 1.82 -8.85 -1.02
N TYR A 133 2.71 -7.94 -1.41
CA TYR A 133 3.42 -8.01 -2.70
C TYR A 133 4.93 -8.07 -2.49
N PRO A 134 5.70 -8.75 -3.37
CA PRO A 134 7.15 -8.82 -3.23
C PRO A 134 7.82 -7.44 -3.43
N TRP A 135 8.84 -7.16 -2.62
CA TRP A 135 9.70 -5.99 -2.72
C TRP A 135 11.14 -6.40 -3.09
N TYR A 136 11.76 -5.66 -4.02
CA TYR A 136 13.04 -6.04 -4.66
C TYR A 136 14.22 -5.09 -4.35
N GLY A 137 14.07 -4.14 -3.42
CA GLY A 137 15.22 -3.36 -2.92
C GLY A 137 15.64 -2.10 -3.68
N GLU A 138 14.75 -1.48 -4.45
CA GLU A 138 15.04 -0.15 -5.04
C GLU A 138 14.82 0.98 -4.02
N GLU A 139 15.70 2.00 -4.02
CA GLU A 139 15.50 3.24 -3.25
C GLU A 139 14.20 3.92 -3.69
N VAL A 140 13.30 4.06 -2.73
CA VAL A 140 11.94 4.53 -3.00
C VAL A 140 11.93 6.05 -3.06
N GLU A 141 12.01 6.58 -4.28
CA GLU A 141 11.75 7.98 -4.59
C GLU A 141 10.27 8.32 -4.28
N GLU A 142 10.01 9.52 -3.74
CA GLU A 142 8.76 9.98 -3.07
C GLU A 142 7.41 9.79 -3.82
N THR A 143 7.41 9.32 -5.07
CA THR A 143 6.20 9.12 -5.89
C THR A 143 5.72 7.67 -5.88
N ILE A 144 5.19 7.24 -4.73
CA ILE A 144 4.70 5.87 -4.46
C ILE A 144 3.54 5.49 -5.37
N SER A 145 2.64 6.42 -5.70
CA SER A 145 1.42 6.10 -6.46
C SER A 145 1.74 5.44 -7.81
N ASN A 146 2.70 5.96 -8.58
CA ASN A 146 3.03 5.38 -9.89
C ASN A 146 3.97 4.16 -9.82
N ARG A 147 4.75 3.99 -8.74
CA ARG A 147 5.80 2.96 -8.64
C ARG A 147 5.40 1.73 -7.84
N ALA A 148 4.60 1.85 -6.79
CA ALA A 148 3.92 0.70 -6.19
C ALA A 148 3.06 0.01 -7.25
N ILE A 149 2.30 0.80 -8.02
CA ILE A 149 1.61 0.37 -9.25
C ILE A 149 2.60 -0.31 -10.19
N ARG A 150 3.79 0.24 -10.47
CA ARG A 150 4.78 -0.39 -11.37
C ARG A 150 5.30 -1.74 -10.88
N SER A 151 5.57 -1.88 -9.58
CA SER A 151 6.01 -3.15 -8.96
C SER A 151 4.91 -4.21 -8.95
N VAL A 152 3.69 -3.79 -8.59
CA VAL A 152 2.47 -4.62 -8.63
C VAL A 152 2.15 -5.01 -10.09
N PHE A 153 2.16 -4.06 -11.04
CA PHE A 153 2.00 -4.35 -12.47
C PHE A 153 3.13 -5.22 -13.02
N SER A 154 4.37 -5.07 -12.55
CA SER A 154 5.48 -5.94 -12.96
C SER A 154 5.25 -7.38 -12.51
N ALA A 155 4.75 -7.57 -11.28
CA ALA A 155 4.35 -8.87 -10.76
C ALA A 155 3.15 -9.46 -11.52
N LEU A 156 2.13 -8.64 -11.83
CA LEU A 156 0.91 -9.07 -12.53
C LEU A 156 1.11 -9.33 -14.03
N THR A 157 1.99 -8.58 -14.71
CA THR A 157 2.19 -8.70 -16.17
C THR A 157 3.24 -9.72 -16.58
N GLY A 158 3.97 -10.31 -15.63
CA GLY A 158 5.00 -11.34 -15.88
C GLY A 158 6.12 -10.89 -16.84
N ARG A 159 6.22 -9.59 -17.14
CA ARG A 159 7.13 -9.02 -18.15
C ARG A 159 8.54 -8.79 -17.62
N TYR A 160 8.75 -8.81 -16.31
CA TYR A 160 10.06 -9.03 -15.74
C TYR A 160 10.24 -10.54 -15.61
N ARG A 161 11.26 -11.08 -16.30
CA ARG A 161 11.79 -12.45 -16.18
C ARG A 161 11.41 -13.05 -14.82
N ARG A 162 10.88 -14.29 -14.78
CA ARG A 162 10.71 -15.10 -13.56
C ARG A 162 11.87 -14.81 -12.59
N ALA A 163 11.64 -13.85 -11.70
CA ALA A 163 12.61 -13.50 -10.68
C ALA A 163 12.57 -14.71 -9.76
N THR A 164 13.69 -15.39 -9.66
CA THR A 164 13.83 -16.49 -8.72
C THR A 164 13.61 -15.91 -7.33
N GLU A 165 12.98 -16.66 -6.41
CA GLU A 165 12.71 -16.19 -5.03
C GLU A 165 13.94 -15.56 -4.34
N SER A 166 15.15 -15.91 -4.80
CA SER A 166 16.42 -15.33 -4.36
C SER A 166 16.60 -13.82 -4.61
N GLU A 167 15.74 -13.16 -5.38
CA GLU A 167 15.82 -11.72 -5.65
C GLU A 167 14.85 -10.88 -4.79
N VAL A 168 13.90 -11.53 -4.10
CA VAL A 168 12.93 -10.83 -3.24
C VAL A 168 13.60 -10.43 -1.93
N GLN A 169 13.73 -9.12 -1.71
CA GLN A 169 14.35 -8.56 -0.49
C GLN A 169 13.34 -8.34 0.65
N GLY A 170 12.04 -8.33 0.35
CA GLY A 170 11.00 -8.14 1.35
C GLY A 170 9.58 -8.16 0.78
N SER A 171 8.65 -7.51 1.49
CA SER A 171 7.24 -7.37 1.12
C SER A 171 6.76 -5.94 1.26
N ILE A 172 5.91 -5.50 0.33
CA ILE A 172 5.03 -4.34 0.47
C ILE A 172 3.71 -4.85 1.04
N VAL A 173 3.30 -4.32 2.18
CA VAL A 173 2.14 -4.79 2.94
C VAL A 173 1.14 -3.66 3.06
N TYR A 174 -0.10 -3.93 2.70
CA TYR A 174 -1.23 -3.02 2.93
C TYR A 174 -2.01 -3.52 4.16
N LEU A 175 -2.24 -2.63 5.11
CA LEU A 175 -2.84 -2.94 6.40
C LEU A 175 -4.07 -2.08 6.64
N GLU A 176 -5.10 -2.69 7.21
CA GLU A 176 -6.30 -2.03 7.72
C GLU A 176 -6.29 -2.06 9.25
N MET A 177 -6.96 -1.08 9.83
CA MET A 177 -7.05 -0.89 11.28
C MET A 177 -8.51 -0.80 11.66
N ASP A 178 -8.97 -1.68 12.54
CA ASP A 178 -10.32 -1.68 13.09
C ASP A 178 -10.33 -1.10 14.51
N ASN A 179 -10.87 0.12 14.63
CA ASN A 179 -10.99 0.84 15.88
C ASN A 179 -12.26 0.49 16.67
N SER A 180 -13.04 -0.51 16.23
CA SER A 180 -14.31 -0.86 16.86
C SER A 180 -14.17 -1.10 18.37
N LYS A 181 -13.10 -1.77 18.83
CA LYS A 181 -12.80 -1.98 20.26
C LYS A 181 -12.26 -0.73 20.94
N CYS A 182 -11.30 -0.05 20.32
CA CYS A 182 -10.70 1.15 20.89
C CYS A 182 -11.77 2.21 21.25
N TYR A 183 -12.73 2.46 20.35
CA TYR A 183 -13.83 3.39 20.63
C TYR A 183 -14.77 2.92 21.75
N ARG A 184 -15.00 1.60 21.87
CA ARG A 184 -15.85 1.03 22.95
C ARG A 184 -15.14 1.01 24.30
N ALA A 185 -13.82 0.91 24.30
CA ALA A 185 -13.00 1.03 25.49
C ALA A 185 -12.85 2.50 25.95
N HIS A 186 -13.29 3.47 25.13
CA HIS A 186 -13.11 4.90 25.37
C HIS A 186 -11.62 5.32 25.45
N ASP A 187 -10.78 4.64 24.68
CA ASP A 187 -9.35 4.92 24.57
C ASP A 187 -9.06 6.00 23.50
N ASP A 188 -7.84 6.52 23.49
CA ASP A 188 -7.35 7.44 22.46
C ASP A 188 -6.93 6.68 21.18
N CYS A 189 -7.84 6.69 20.18
CA CYS A 189 -7.73 5.97 18.91
C CYS A 189 -7.27 6.87 17.76
N PHE A 190 -6.45 6.34 16.85
CA PHE A 190 -6.12 7.02 15.60
C PHE A 190 -7.30 6.99 14.62
N GLU A 191 -7.79 8.14 14.16
CA GLU A 191 -8.93 8.18 13.22
C GLU A 191 -8.52 7.80 11.79
N THR A 192 -7.26 8.03 11.45
CA THR A 192 -6.73 7.81 10.10
C THR A 192 -5.47 6.95 10.11
N ALA A 193 -5.30 6.15 9.05
CA ALA A 193 -4.06 5.38 8.85
C ALA A 193 -2.82 6.29 8.74
N LYS A 194 -3.01 7.56 8.38
CA LYS A 194 -1.96 8.59 8.31
C LYS A 194 -1.42 8.93 9.71
N GLU A 195 -2.28 9.14 10.69
CA GLU A 195 -1.88 9.42 12.07
C GLU A 195 -1.09 8.25 12.66
N ALA A 196 -1.60 7.03 12.50
CA ALA A 196 -0.90 5.83 12.92
C ALA A 196 0.45 5.64 12.19
N ALA A 197 0.52 5.93 10.90
CA ALA A 197 1.78 5.89 10.15
C ALA A 197 2.79 6.93 10.68
N ASP A 198 2.33 8.12 11.04
CA ASP A 198 3.16 9.15 11.67
C ASP A 198 3.67 8.71 13.06
N PHE A 199 2.80 8.12 13.88
CA PHE A 199 3.18 7.56 15.18
C PHE A 199 4.20 6.42 15.06
N LEU A 200 3.97 5.45 14.16
CA LEU A 200 4.93 4.38 13.89
C LEU A 200 6.26 4.91 13.36
N ALA A 201 6.24 5.97 12.56
CA ALA A 201 7.45 6.61 12.08
C ALA A 201 8.21 7.33 13.22
N ALA A 202 7.50 7.86 14.22
CA ALA A 202 8.13 8.35 15.45
C ALA A 202 8.79 7.20 16.22
N LEU A 203 8.07 6.11 16.48
CA LEU A 203 8.62 4.92 17.15
C LEU A 203 9.82 4.32 16.40
N PHE A 204 9.77 4.27 15.07
CA PHE A 204 10.87 3.76 14.25
C PHE A 204 12.18 4.54 14.45
N LEU A 205 12.11 5.86 14.70
CA LEU A 205 13.29 6.69 14.95
C LEU A 205 13.90 6.46 16.34
N HIS A 206 13.16 5.82 17.25
CA HIS A 206 13.53 5.54 18.64
C HIS A 206 13.66 4.04 18.92
N ASP A 207 13.87 3.21 17.89
CA ASP A 207 13.96 1.74 18.00
C ASP A 207 12.72 1.04 18.61
N GLY A 208 11.59 1.74 18.70
CA GLY A 208 10.33 1.24 19.29
C GLY A 208 9.65 0.14 18.47
N LEU A 209 10.06 -0.07 17.22
CA LEU A 209 9.57 -1.16 16.35
C LEU A 209 10.45 -2.41 16.37
N SER A 210 11.47 -2.46 17.22
CA SER A 210 12.40 -3.59 17.34
C SER A 210 11.73 -4.90 17.78
N GLN A 211 10.54 -4.82 18.38
CA GLN A 211 9.75 -5.97 18.82
C GLN A 211 9.02 -6.69 17.67
N LEU A 212 8.95 -6.08 16.48
CA LEU A 212 8.32 -6.70 15.32
C LEU A 212 9.17 -7.88 14.83
N SER A 213 8.50 -8.98 14.47
CA SER A 213 9.12 -10.18 13.91
C SER A 213 9.97 -9.92 12.66
N TYR A 214 9.66 -8.84 11.92
CA TYR A 214 10.34 -8.49 10.69
C TYR A 214 10.78 -7.01 10.72
N PRO A 215 12.04 -6.70 10.37
CA PRO A 215 12.50 -5.33 10.30
C PRO A 215 11.69 -4.50 9.30
N VAL A 216 11.18 -3.37 9.77
CA VAL A 216 10.52 -2.37 8.92
C VAL A 216 11.60 -1.59 8.17
N LYS A 217 11.46 -1.47 6.84
CA LYS A 217 12.37 -0.71 5.99
C LYS A 217 11.85 0.68 5.69
N SER A 218 10.54 0.81 5.50
CA SER A 218 9.88 2.10 5.24
C SER A 218 8.40 2.02 5.57
N LEU A 219 7.82 3.18 5.88
CA LEU A 219 6.42 3.41 6.17
C LEU A 219 5.87 4.48 5.24
N TYR A 220 4.67 4.27 4.72
CA TYR A 220 4.01 5.22 3.82
C TYR A 220 2.60 5.54 4.29
N LYS A 221 2.26 6.81 4.13
CA LYS A 221 0.96 7.37 4.50
C LYS A 221 0.03 7.31 3.31
N ASP A 222 -1.07 6.59 3.45
CA ASP A 222 -2.24 6.67 2.56
C ASP A 222 -1.91 6.80 1.05
N PRO A 223 -1.08 5.91 0.47
CA PRO A 223 -0.81 5.97 -0.96
C PRO A 223 -2.01 5.40 -1.68
N THR A 224 -2.80 6.20 -2.43
CA THR A 224 -3.97 5.76 -3.23
C THR A 224 -3.83 4.32 -3.72
N PRO A 225 -4.82 3.44 -3.51
CA PRO A 225 -4.59 2.02 -3.69
C PRO A 225 -4.31 1.85 -5.17
N PRO A 226 -3.36 0.96 -5.56
CA PRO A 226 -3.05 0.76 -6.95
C PRO A 226 -4.35 0.40 -7.67
N THR A 227 -4.95 1.38 -8.34
CA THR A 227 -6.23 1.17 -9.00
C THR A 227 -5.90 0.30 -10.19
N THR A 228 -6.24 -0.98 -10.10
CA THR A 228 -6.33 -1.86 -11.25
C THR A 228 -7.45 -1.29 -12.11
N GLN A 229 -7.17 -0.25 -12.91
CA GLN A 229 -8.16 0.23 -13.86
C GLN A 229 -8.54 -0.97 -14.73
N PRO A 230 -9.82 -1.41 -14.70
CA PRO A 230 -10.21 -2.59 -15.43
C PRO A 230 -9.90 -2.33 -16.89
N PHE A 231 -9.09 -3.21 -17.47
CA PHE A 231 -8.69 -3.12 -18.87
C PHE A 231 -9.97 -3.14 -19.71
N ASN A 232 -10.42 -1.99 -20.21
CA ASN A 232 -11.64 -1.95 -21.01
C ASN A 232 -11.29 -2.34 -22.45
N PRO A 233 -11.68 -3.55 -22.92
CA PRO A 233 -11.29 -4.04 -24.24
C PRO A 233 -11.87 -3.19 -25.37
N LEU A 234 -12.88 -2.34 -25.08
CA LEU A 234 -13.47 -1.42 -26.04
C LEU A 234 -12.43 -0.47 -26.65
N TYR A 235 -11.44 0.01 -25.87
CA TYR A 235 -10.40 0.90 -26.39
C TYR A 235 -9.49 0.21 -27.41
N VAL A 236 -9.19 -1.08 -27.19
CA VAL A 236 -8.40 -1.88 -28.13
C VAL A 236 -9.17 -2.11 -29.43
N VAL A 237 -10.47 -2.40 -29.32
CA VAL A 237 -11.35 -2.58 -30.48
C VAL A 237 -11.49 -1.28 -31.28
N VAL A 238 -11.71 -0.13 -30.62
CA VAL A 238 -11.81 1.17 -31.28
C VAL A 238 -10.51 1.54 -31.99
N ALA A 239 -9.35 1.31 -31.36
CA ALA A 239 -8.05 1.55 -31.98
C ALA A 239 -7.82 0.65 -33.20
N ALA A 240 -8.16 -0.64 -33.09
CA ALA A 240 -8.02 -1.60 -34.20
C ALA A 240 -8.92 -1.22 -35.40
N VAL A 241 -10.17 -0.82 -35.14
CA VAL A 241 -11.10 -0.35 -36.18
C VAL A 241 -10.61 0.95 -36.80
N GLY A 242 -10.10 1.89 -36.00
CA GLY A 242 -9.52 3.14 -36.49
C GLY A 242 -8.34 2.92 -37.43
N ILE A 243 -7.41 2.02 -37.07
CA ILE A 243 -6.27 1.64 -37.93
C ILE A 243 -6.76 1.00 -39.24
N LEU A 244 -7.75 0.11 -39.17
CA LEU A 244 -8.35 -0.51 -40.35
C LEU A 244 -8.94 0.52 -41.30
N LEU A 245 -9.68 1.51 -40.79
CA LEU A 245 -10.27 2.58 -41.59
C LEU A 245 -9.20 3.46 -42.25
N VAL A 246 -8.12 3.77 -41.54
CA VAL A 246 -6.97 4.52 -42.11
C VAL A 246 -6.31 3.73 -43.23
N MET A 247 -6.10 2.42 -43.05
CA MET A 247 -5.53 1.54 -44.07
C MET A 247 -6.42 1.46 -45.31
N VAL A 248 -7.74 1.34 -45.13
CA VAL A 248 -8.71 1.37 -46.24
C VAL A 248 -8.70 2.74 -46.94
N GLY A 249 -8.69 3.84 -46.19
CA GLY A 249 -8.62 5.19 -46.75
C GLY A 249 -7.35 5.43 -47.57
N LEU A 250 -6.20 4.99 -47.07
CA LEU A 250 -4.92 5.04 -47.80
C LEU A 250 -4.94 4.16 -49.06
N GLY A 251 -5.54 2.97 -48.99
CA GLY A 251 -5.72 2.10 -50.15
C GLY A 251 -6.59 2.73 -51.25
N VAL A 252 -7.67 3.42 -50.86
CA VAL A 252 -8.53 4.15 -51.80
C VAL A 252 -7.80 5.37 -52.40
N LEU A 253 -7.02 6.10 -51.60
CA LEU A 253 -6.19 7.21 -52.10
C LEU A 253 -5.11 6.74 -53.09
N MET A 254 -4.49 5.59 -52.85
CA MET A 254 -3.49 5.03 -53.78
C MET A 254 -4.12 4.52 -55.08
N THR A 255 -5.33 3.96 -55.04
CA THR A 255 -6.03 3.44 -56.24
C THR A 255 -6.64 4.55 -57.11
N THR A 256 -7.09 5.65 -56.49
CA THR A 256 -7.60 6.84 -57.21
C THR A 256 -6.50 7.66 -57.89
N LYS A 257 -5.23 7.53 -57.44
CA LYS A 257 -4.06 8.07 -58.15
C LYS A 257 -3.72 7.21 -59.37
N ARG A 258 -4.64 7.13 -60.34
CA ARG A 258 -4.43 6.50 -61.65
C ARG A 258 -3.18 7.08 -62.30
N ARG A 259 -2.27 6.20 -62.75
CA ARG A 259 -1.18 6.54 -63.68
C ARG A 259 -1.77 7.30 -64.87
N ARG A 260 -1.33 8.54 -65.10
CA ARG A 260 -1.50 9.19 -66.40
C ARG A 260 -0.60 8.45 -67.38
N GLU A 261 -1.18 7.56 -68.18
CA GLU A 261 -0.48 7.03 -69.34
C GLU A 261 -0.31 8.17 -70.34
N SER A 262 0.95 8.47 -70.66
CA SER A 262 1.29 9.50 -71.65
C SER A 262 1.22 8.83 -73.02
N GLY A 263 0.07 8.94 -73.69
CA GLY A 263 -0.06 8.50 -75.08
C GLY A 263 0.84 9.33 -75.99
N GLN A 264 1.69 8.68 -76.77
CA GLN A 264 2.53 9.36 -77.76
C GLN A 264 1.61 9.89 -78.87
N LEU A 265 1.49 11.22 -79.00
CA LEU A 265 0.72 11.85 -80.06
C LEU A 265 1.36 11.53 -81.41
N TRP A 266 0.57 10.94 -82.31
CA TRP A 266 1.00 10.69 -83.69
C TRP A 266 1.06 12.01 -84.47
N TYR A 267 2.19 12.26 -85.13
CA TYR A 267 2.36 13.40 -86.02
C TYR A 267 2.40 12.92 -87.48
N PRO A 268 1.65 13.56 -88.40
CA PRO A 268 1.75 13.26 -89.81
C PRO A 268 3.11 13.69 -90.38
N GLU A 269 3.56 13.00 -91.42
CA GLU A 269 4.84 13.28 -92.07
C GLU A 269 4.91 14.73 -92.59
N GLY A 270 5.95 15.47 -92.19
CA GLY A 270 6.19 16.85 -92.60
C GLY A 270 5.96 17.92 -91.52
N PHE A 271 5.51 17.55 -90.31
CA PHE A 271 5.31 18.51 -89.22
C PHE A 271 6.64 19.04 -88.68
N LYS A 272 6.96 20.31 -88.93
CA LYS A 272 8.15 20.99 -88.39
C LYS A 272 7.77 21.83 -87.17
N LEU A 273 8.28 21.44 -86.01
CA LEU A 273 8.21 22.24 -84.79
C LEU A 273 9.17 23.42 -84.91
N THR A 274 8.64 24.64 -85.09
CA THR A 274 9.42 25.86 -84.84
C THR A 274 9.55 26.03 -83.33
N LYS A 275 10.76 25.88 -82.81
CA LYS A 275 11.10 26.29 -81.44
C LYS A 275 11.27 27.81 -81.43
N GLU A 276 10.45 28.50 -80.64
CA GLU A 276 10.85 29.75 -79.99
C GLU A 276 11.67 29.45 -78.74
#